data_AF-S5MDB6-F1
#
_entry.id   AF-S5MDB6-F1
#
_cell.length_a   1.000
_cell.length_b   1.000
_cell.length_c   1.000
_cell.angle_alpha   90.00
_cell.angle_beta   90.00
_cell.angle_gamma   90.00
#
_symmetry.space_group_name_H-M   'P 1'
#
loop_
_entity.id
_entity.type
_entity.pdbx_description
1 polymer ?
#
loop_
_entity_poly.entity_id
_entity_poly.type
_entity_poly.pdbx_seq_one_letter_code
_entity_poly.pdbx_strand_id
1 'polypeptide(L)'
;MKKLLSLVGAISLGICSSATVVSCGSLNSNSNSDSTEKKPSEMTKEERIEAINKLLEEINEIYKKSEELGKSGNVYEAIKLQFIDLSLKLIAIYELDMGENLVYKPEPGASSNSQGQSRESVIDGIKKAFKTLEKDGFTGLTAEQILQLKKEVYEYWGISE
;
A
#
# COMPACT_ATOMS: atom_id res chain seq x y z
N MET A 1 -27.47 24.89 -57.08
CA MET A 1 -28.13 25.80 -56.11
C MET A 1 -29.47 25.21 -55.67
N LYS A 2 -29.54 24.67 -54.45
CA LYS A 2 -30.75 24.49 -53.65
C LYS A 2 -30.42 25.01 -52.25
N LYS A 3 -31.29 25.85 -51.71
CA LYS A 3 -31.14 26.64 -50.49
C LYS A 3 -31.71 25.89 -49.28
N LEU A 4 -31.41 26.44 -48.09
CA LEU A 4 -32.17 26.32 -46.82
C LEU A 4 -31.97 24.98 -46.09
N LEU A 5 -31.88 24.88 -44.76
CA LEU A 5 -32.08 25.79 -43.64
C LEU A 5 -31.40 25.16 -42.41
N SER A 6 -30.94 26.01 -41.50
CA SER A 6 -30.56 25.69 -40.12
C SER A 6 -31.52 24.69 -39.45
N LEU A 7 -30.97 23.71 -38.72
CA LEU A 7 -31.65 23.10 -37.58
C LEU A 7 -30.72 23.09 -36.37
N VAL A 8 -30.74 24.22 -35.67
CA VAL A 8 -30.45 24.27 -34.23
C VAL A 8 -31.65 23.67 -33.51
N GLY A 9 -31.42 22.59 -32.78
CA GLY A 9 -32.24 22.13 -31.66
C GLY A 9 -31.26 21.58 -30.62
N ALA A 10 -30.82 22.40 -29.66
CA ALA A 10 -31.49 22.61 -28.38
C ALA A 10 -31.77 21.28 -27.66
N ILE A 11 -30.78 20.81 -26.90
CA ILE A 11 -31.05 20.14 -25.62
C ILE A 11 -30.36 20.99 -24.56
N SER A 12 -31.21 21.62 -23.76
CA SER A 12 -30.89 22.53 -22.68
C SER A 12 -30.38 21.78 -21.44
N LEU A 13 -29.53 22.49 -20.70
CA LEU A 13 -29.42 22.51 -19.24
C LEU A 13 -28.98 21.23 -18.51
N GLY A 14 -27.71 21.25 -18.10
CA GLY A 14 -27.19 20.52 -16.96
C GLY A 14 -25.97 21.24 -16.40
N ILE A 15 -26.20 22.35 -15.71
CA ILE A 15 -25.18 23.01 -14.91
C ILE A 15 -24.82 22.03 -13.78
N CYS A 16 -23.56 21.63 -13.68
CA CYS A 16 -22.96 21.25 -12.41
C CYS A 16 -21.47 21.53 -12.49
N SER A 17 -21.07 22.62 -11.86
CA SER A 17 -19.70 22.93 -11.51
C SER A 17 -19.10 21.74 -10.76
N SER A 18 -18.08 21.10 -11.32
CA SER A 18 -17.15 20.29 -10.52
C SER A 18 -15.82 21.02 -10.48
N ALA A 19 -15.67 21.82 -9.43
CA ALA A 19 -14.37 22.13 -8.88
C ALA A 19 -13.59 20.81 -8.76
N THR A 20 -12.44 20.72 -9.40
CA THR A 20 -11.41 19.77 -9.01
C THR A 20 -10.87 20.22 -7.67
N VAL A 21 -11.63 19.89 -6.61
CA VAL A 21 -11.14 19.98 -5.25
C VAL A 21 -9.98 19.00 -5.13
N VAL A 22 -8.81 19.57 -4.91
CA VAL A 22 -7.67 18.91 -4.30
C VAL A 22 -8.18 18.31 -2.99
N SER A 23 -8.30 16.98 -2.91
CA SER A 23 -8.50 16.31 -1.64
C SER A 23 -7.14 16.25 -0.93
N CYS A 24 -6.73 17.39 -0.36
CA CYS A 24 -5.95 17.39 0.87
C CYS A 24 -6.87 16.83 1.97
N GLY A 25 -6.34 15.91 2.78
CA GLY A 25 -7.12 15.03 3.61
C GLY A 25 -8.24 15.67 4.43
N SER A 26 -9.36 14.96 4.51
CA SER A 26 -10.16 14.94 5.72
C SER A 26 -10.80 13.58 5.87
N LEU A 27 -10.57 13.03 7.06
CA LEU A 27 -11.25 11.91 7.67
C LEU A 27 -12.76 11.87 7.38
N ASN A 28 -13.24 10.63 7.22
CA ASN A 28 -14.61 10.18 7.39
C ASN A 28 -15.57 10.35 6.20
N SER A 29 -15.58 9.34 5.33
CA SER A 29 -16.76 8.97 4.54
C SER A 29 -17.13 7.53 4.89
N ASN A 30 -18.13 7.43 5.77
CA ASN A 30 -18.80 6.23 6.19
C ASN A 30 -19.51 5.59 4.98
N SER A 31 -18.84 4.64 4.34
CA SER A 31 -19.45 3.72 3.37
C SER A 31 -19.69 2.41 4.09
N ASN A 32 -20.97 2.11 4.28
CA ASN A 32 -21.49 0.97 5.00
C ASN A 32 -21.07 -0.36 4.33
N SER A 33 -19.95 -0.95 4.77
CA SER A 33 -19.76 -2.39 4.75
C SER A 33 -19.78 -2.85 6.20
N ASP A 34 -20.73 -3.73 6.52
CA ASP A 34 -20.94 -4.34 7.82
C ASP A 34 -19.80 -5.32 8.15
N SER A 35 -18.58 -4.79 8.26
CA SER A 35 -17.42 -5.47 8.83
C SER A 35 -17.20 -4.81 10.19
N THR A 36 -17.87 -5.32 11.21
CA THR A 36 -17.29 -5.30 12.55
C THR A 36 -15.98 -6.10 12.49
N GLU A 37 -14.92 -5.51 11.94
CA GLU A 37 -13.56 -5.99 12.12
C GLU A 37 -13.32 -5.91 13.63
N LYS A 38 -13.42 -7.07 14.28
CA LYS A 38 -13.10 -7.23 15.68
C LYS A 38 -11.68 -6.74 15.88
N LYS A 39 -11.43 -6.00 16.96
CA LYS A 39 -10.05 -5.69 17.34
C LYS A 39 -9.31 -7.00 17.62
N PRO A 40 -7.97 -7.07 17.44
CA PRO A 40 -7.20 -8.27 17.80
C PRO A 40 -7.47 -8.79 19.23
N SER A 41 -7.77 -7.88 20.18
CA SER A 41 -8.14 -8.22 21.55
C SER A 41 -9.52 -8.88 21.72
N GLU A 42 -10.40 -8.75 20.73
CA GLU A 42 -11.77 -9.28 20.71
C GLU A 42 -11.87 -10.59 19.90
N MET A 43 -10.80 -10.96 19.20
CA MET A 43 -10.68 -12.19 18.43
C MET A 43 -10.16 -13.35 19.29
N THR A 44 -10.63 -14.56 19.03
CA THR A 44 -10.01 -15.75 19.62
C THR A 44 -8.63 -15.99 19.03
N LYS A 45 -7.82 -16.81 19.69
CA LYS A 45 -6.50 -17.19 19.21
C LYS A 45 -6.57 -17.82 17.81
N GLU A 46 -7.56 -18.69 17.58
CA GLU A 46 -7.80 -19.36 16.31
C GLU A 46 -8.22 -18.36 15.21
N GLU A 47 -9.11 -17.42 15.51
CA GLU A 47 -9.50 -16.36 14.57
C GLU A 47 -8.28 -15.50 14.16
N ARG A 48 -7.38 -15.19 15.11
CA ARG A 48 -6.15 -14.45 14.80
C ARG A 48 -5.17 -15.26 13.97
N ILE A 49 -5.00 -16.56 14.25
CA ILE A 49 -4.17 -17.46 13.45
C ILE A 49 -4.69 -17.53 12.01
N GLU A 50 -6.00 -17.66 11.81
CA GLU A 50 -6.63 -17.67 10.48
C GLU A 50 -6.38 -16.34 9.75
N ALA A 51 -6.57 -15.21 10.43
CA ALA A 51 -6.30 -13.89 9.86
C ALA A 51 -4.81 -13.71 9.48
N ILE A 52 -3.87 -14.15 10.33
CA ILE A 52 -2.44 -14.11 10.02
C ILE A 52 -2.12 -14.97 8.80
N ASN A 53 -2.66 -16.18 8.70
CA ASN A 53 -2.43 -17.06 7.55
C ASN A 53 -2.92 -16.42 6.24
N LYS A 54 -4.08 -15.77 6.26
CA LYS A 54 -4.58 -15.02 5.10
C LYS A 54 -3.65 -13.87 4.71
N LEU A 55 -3.14 -13.11 5.69
CA LEU A 55 -2.15 -12.05 5.44
C LEU A 55 -0.86 -12.61 4.84
N LEU A 56 -0.42 -13.79 5.26
CA LEU A 56 0.76 -14.46 4.69
C LEU A 56 0.55 -14.87 3.22
N GLU A 57 -0.67 -15.30 2.85
CA GLU A 57 -1.02 -15.54 1.45
C GLU A 57 -0.97 -14.25 0.62
N GLU A 58 -1.55 -13.15 1.12
CA GLU A 58 -1.49 -11.84 0.47
C GLU A 58 -0.05 -11.33 0.31
N ILE A 59 0.81 -11.55 1.32
CA ILE A 59 2.25 -11.23 1.25
C ILE A 59 2.94 -12.01 0.11
N ASN A 60 2.62 -13.29 -0.06
CA ASN A 60 3.19 -14.09 -1.14
C ASN A 60 2.76 -13.57 -2.53
N GLU A 61 1.52 -13.09 -2.66
CA GLU A 61 1.04 -12.44 -3.89
C GLU A 61 1.77 -11.13 -4.16
N ILE A 62 1.99 -10.31 -3.12
CA ILE A 62 2.77 -9.08 -3.22
C ILE A 62 4.19 -9.39 -3.71
N TYR A 63 4.84 -10.43 -3.18
CA TYR A 63 6.17 -10.82 -3.65
C TYR A 63 6.18 -11.21 -5.13
N LYS A 64 5.24 -12.05 -5.57
CA LYS A 64 5.12 -12.43 -6.98
C LYS A 64 4.91 -11.21 -7.88
N LYS A 65 3.99 -10.33 -7.50
CA LYS A 65 3.71 -9.10 -8.25
C LYS A 65 4.91 -8.16 -8.29
N SER A 66 5.62 -7.99 -7.17
CA SER A 66 6.84 -7.19 -7.13
C SER A 66 7.93 -7.76 -8.04
N GLU A 67 8.06 -9.09 -8.10
CA GLU A 67 9.03 -9.75 -8.97
C GLU A 67 8.69 -9.55 -10.45
N GLU A 68 7.41 -9.69 -10.82
CA GLU A 68 6.91 -9.43 -12.18
C GLU A 68 7.16 -7.97 -12.61
N LEU A 69 6.90 -7.01 -11.72
CA LEU A 69 7.20 -5.61 -11.95
C LEU A 69 8.70 -5.37 -12.13
N GLY A 70 9.54 -6.00 -11.30
CA GLY A 70 11.00 -5.93 -11.45
C GLY A 70 11.49 -6.48 -12.80
N LYS A 71 10.97 -7.65 -13.22
CA LYS A 71 11.32 -8.28 -14.51
C LYS A 71 10.87 -7.49 -15.72
N SER A 72 9.76 -6.76 -15.62
CA SER A 72 9.25 -5.88 -16.69
C SER A 72 9.94 -4.51 -16.73
N GLY A 73 10.88 -4.25 -15.82
CA GLY A 73 11.60 -2.98 -15.74
C GLY A 73 10.86 -1.89 -14.95
N ASN A 74 9.68 -2.18 -14.39
CA ASN A 74 8.95 -1.26 -13.53
C ASN A 74 9.42 -1.38 -12.07
N VAL A 75 10.72 -1.14 -11.86
CA VAL A 75 11.37 -1.24 -10.55
C VAL A 75 10.81 -0.24 -9.55
N TYR A 76 10.36 0.93 -10.02
CA TYR A 76 9.77 1.97 -9.19
C TYR A 76 8.53 1.46 -8.45
N GLU A 77 7.56 0.92 -9.20
CA GLU A 77 6.33 0.37 -8.62
C GLU A 77 6.60 -0.91 -7.81
N ALA A 78 7.58 -1.72 -8.21
CA ALA A 78 7.98 -2.89 -7.44
C ALA A 78 8.44 -2.51 -6.02
N ILE A 79 9.27 -1.46 -5.89
CA ILE A 79 9.76 -1.00 -4.59
C ILE A 79 8.63 -0.32 -3.80
N LYS A 80 7.77 0.47 -4.45
CA LYS A 80 6.62 1.11 -3.80
C LYS A 80 5.67 0.09 -3.18
N LEU A 81 5.36 -0.98 -3.92
CA LEU A 81 4.56 -2.10 -3.44
C LEU A 81 5.16 -2.75 -2.18
N GLN A 82 6.49 -2.84 -2.09
CA GLN A 82 7.17 -3.39 -0.91
C GLN A 82 7.16 -2.43 0.29
N PHE A 83 7.41 -1.15 0.09
CA PHE A 83 7.45 -0.19 1.22
C PHE A 83 6.07 0.21 1.73
N ILE A 84 5.01 0.04 0.93
CA ILE A 84 3.65 0.41 1.31
C ILE A 84 2.85 -0.84 1.60
N ASP A 85 2.45 -1.58 0.57
CA ASP A 85 1.48 -2.66 0.70
C ASP A 85 2.00 -3.81 1.57
N LEU A 86 3.23 -4.29 1.30
CA LEU A 86 3.83 -5.36 2.11
C LEU A 86 3.98 -4.93 3.57
N SER A 87 4.53 -3.74 3.82
CA SER A 87 4.73 -3.22 5.17
C SER A 87 3.43 -3.08 5.97
N LEU A 88 2.31 -2.70 5.35
CA LEU A 88 1.01 -2.70 6.00
C LEU A 88 0.59 -4.11 6.46
N LYS A 89 0.80 -5.14 5.62
CA LYS A 89 0.48 -6.52 6.01
C LYS A 89 1.35 -7.00 7.16
N LEU A 90 2.63 -6.64 7.17
CA LEU A 90 3.54 -6.97 8.27
C LEU A 90 3.11 -6.31 9.58
N ILE A 91 2.61 -5.08 9.55
CA ILE A 91 2.04 -4.41 10.74
C ILE A 91 0.77 -5.12 11.22
N ALA A 92 -0.14 -5.46 10.30
CA ALA A 92 -1.35 -6.20 10.65
C ALA A 92 -1.04 -7.55 11.29
N ILE A 93 -0.03 -8.29 10.80
CA ILE A 93 0.45 -9.52 11.44
C ILE A 93 0.97 -9.24 12.84
N TYR A 94 1.78 -8.19 13.02
CA TYR A 94 2.33 -7.82 14.34
C TYR A 94 1.22 -7.51 15.36
N GLU A 95 0.18 -6.78 14.94
CA GLU A 95 -0.97 -6.45 15.77
C GLU A 95 -1.84 -7.67 16.13
N LEU A 96 -1.96 -8.63 15.20
CA LEU A 96 -2.68 -9.89 15.43
C LEU A 96 -1.88 -10.90 16.27
N ASP A 97 -0.56 -10.92 16.12
CA ASP A 97 0.32 -11.83 16.86
C ASP A 97 0.37 -11.48 18.35
N MET A 98 0.32 -10.18 18.68
CA MET A 98 0.37 -9.68 20.05
C MET A 98 1.58 -10.18 20.87
N GLY A 99 2.66 -10.61 20.19
CA GLY A 99 3.86 -11.19 20.81
C GLY A 99 3.72 -12.65 21.22
N GLU A 100 2.63 -13.33 20.84
CA GLU A 100 2.39 -14.73 21.17
C GLU A 100 3.09 -15.72 20.23
N ASN A 101 3.68 -15.24 19.12
CA ASN A 101 4.34 -16.07 18.09
C ASN A 101 3.41 -17.16 17.52
N LEU A 102 2.21 -16.75 17.13
CA LEU A 102 1.07 -17.61 16.77
C LEU A 102 1.35 -18.52 15.57
N VAL A 103 2.11 -18.03 14.58
CA VAL A 103 2.38 -18.74 13.31
C VAL A 103 3.89 -18.93 13.09
N TYR A 104 4.72 -18.64 14.10
CA TYR A 104 6.15 -18.91 14.01
C TYR A 104 6.41 -20.42 13.93
N LYS A 105 6.70 -20.91 12.73
CA LYS A 105 7.20 -22.27 12.53
C LYS A 105 8.73 -22.20 12.40
N PRO A 106 9.51 -22.87 13.27
CA PRO A 106 10.95 -23.00 13.07
C PRO A 106 11.31 -23.98 11.94
N GLU A 107 10.39 -24.29 11.03
CA GLU A 107 10.67 -25.20 9.92
C GLU A 107 11.67 -24.55 8.95
N PRO A 108 12.64 -25.32 8.43
CA PRO A 108 13.51 -24.85 7.36
C PRO A 108 12.66 -24.42 6.15
N GLY A 109 12.57 -23.10 5.91
CA GLY A 109 11.76 -22.52 4.84
C GLY A 109 10.54 -21.72 5.30
N ALA A 110 10.28 -21.60 6.62
CA ALA A 110 9.27 -20.68 7.11
C ALA A 110 9.63 -19.22 6.76
N SER A 111 8.65 -18.47 6.29
CA SER A 111 8.83 -17.07 5.90
C SER A 111 9.30 -16.25 7.11
N SER A 112 10.38 -15.48 6.93
CA SER A 112 10.93 -14.54 7.92
C SER A 112 9.92 -13.49 8.40
N ASN A 113 8.77 -13.40 7.72
CA ASN A 113 7.73 -12.41 7.92
C ASN A 113 6.57 -12.90 8.80
N SER A 114 6.60 -14.15 9.25
CA SER A 114 5.52 -14.77 10.05
C SER A 114 5.25 -14.07 11.39
N GLN A 115 6.18 -13.27 11.89
CA GLN A 115 6.04 -12.47 13.12
C GLN A 115 5.58 -11.03 12.88
N GLY A 116 5.46 -10.59 11.62
CA GLY A 116 5.16 -9.19 11.31
C GLY A 116 6.25 -8.22 11.74
N GLN A 117 5.95 -6.92 11.68
CA GLN A 117 6.84 -5.84 12.10
C GLN A 117 6.05 -4.69 12.72
N SER A 118 6.53 -4.11 13.82
CA SER A 118 5.89 -2.90 14.36
C SER A 118 6.00 -1.73 13.39
N ARG A 119 5.09 -0.76 13.48
CA ARG A 119 5.10 0.45 12.64
C ARG A 119 6.42 1.22 12.76
N GLU A 120 6.95 1.32 13.98
CA GLU A 120 8.22 2.00 14.25
C GLU A 120 9.40 1.29 13.56
N SER A 121 9.43 -0.05 13.64
CA SER A 121 10.44 -0.87 12.98
C SER A 121 10.39 -0.72 11.46
N VAL A 122 9.18 -0.68 10.89
CA VAL A 122 8.96 -0.41 9.46
C VAL A 122 9.49 0.98 9.09
N ILE A 123 9.13 2.02 9.84
CA ILE A 123 9.60 3.40 9.58
C ILE A 123 11.14 3.48 9.63
N ASP A 124 11.76 2.86 10.62
CA ASP A 124 13.22 2.82 10.73
C ASP A 124 13.87 2.04 9.58
N GLY A 125 13.25 0.93 9.15
CA GLY A 125 13.66 0.17 7.99
C GLY A 125 13.60 0.99 6.70
N ILE A 126 12.50 1.71 6.47
CA ILE A 126 12.31 2.63 5.34
C ILE A 126 13.40 3.70 5.32
N LYS A 127 13.64 4.38 6.44
CA LYS A 127 14.68 5.42 6.56
C LYS A 127 16.07 4.88 6.20
N LYS A 128 16.42 3.71 6.76
CA LYS A 128 17.71 3.05 6.47
C LYS A 128 17.83 2.66 5.01
N ALA A 129 16.78 2.09 4.42
CA ALA A 129 16.78 1.66 3.04
C ALA A 129 16.99 2.85 2.08
N PHE A 130 16.24 3.95 2.25
CA PHE A 130 16.42 5.13 1.41
C PHE A 130 17.79 5.79 1.58
N LYS A 131 18.35 5.81 2.79
CA LYS A 131 19.73 6.29 3.01
C LYS A 131 20.75 5.47 2.20
N THR A 132 20.56 4.16 2.11
CA THR A 132 21.41 3.28 1.28
C THR A 132 21.16 3.51 -0.20
N LEU A 133 19.90 3.59 -0.64
CA LEU A 133 19.53 3.81 -2.05
C LEU A 133 20.08 5.14 -2.58
N GLU A 134 20.00 6.21 -1.79
CA GLU A 134 20.54 7.52 -2.16
C GLU A 134 22.07 7.52 -2.28
N LYS A 135 22.74 6.74 -1.43
CA LYS A 135 24.21 6.68 -1.39
C LYS A 135 24.79 5.78 -2.48
N ASP A 136 24.24 4.59 -2.61
CA ASP A 136 24.81 3.51 -3.41
C ASP A 136 24.08 3.35 -4.77
N GLY A 137 22.94 4.04 -4.95
CA GLY A 137 22.07 3.89 -6.10
C GLY A 137 21.25 2.60 -6.08
N PHE A 138 20.43 2.40 -7.11
CA PHE A 138 19.69 1.16 -7.29
C PHE A 138 19.50 0.85 -8.77
N THR A 139 19.92 -0.35 -9.19
CA THR A 139 19.78 -0.78 -10.57
C THR A 139 18.32 -0.72 -11.00
N GLY A 140 18.06 -0.05 -12.13
CA GLY A 140 16.70 0.15 -12.66
C GLY A 140 16.02 1.43 -12.18
N LEU A 141 16.68 2.26 -11.36
CA LEU A 141 16.23 3.60 -11.01
C LEU A 141 17.32 4.65 -11.22
N THR A 142 16.91 5.83 -11.67
CA THR A 142 17.75 7.04 -11.66
C THR A 142 17.79 7.68 -10.27
N ALA A 143 18.75 8.57 -10.03
CA ALA A 143 18.85 9.30 -8.77
C ALA A 143 17.59 10.16 -8.53
N GLU A 144 17.07 10.80 -9.57
CA GLU A 144 15.83 11.60 -9.52
C GLU A 144 14.63 10.73 -9.13
N GLN A 145 14.53 9.51 -9.68
CA GLN A 145 13.47 8.57 -9.33
C GLN A 145 13.60 8.07 -7.89
N ILE A 146 14.82 7.85 -7.39
CA ILE A 146 15.03 7.47 -5.98
C ILE A 146 14.56 8.59 -5.04
N LEU A 147 14.88 9.84 -5.36
CA LEU A 147 14.42 11.00 -4.59
C LEU A 147 12.90 11.15 -4.63
N GLN A 148 12.29 10.98 -5.81
CA GLN A 148 10.83 11.01 -5.94
C GLN A 148 10.16 9.89 -5.13
N LEU A 149 10.68 8.66 -5.24
CA LEU A 149 10.17 7.50 -4.52
C LEU A 149 10.27 7.70 -3.01
N LYS A 150 11.40 8.23 -2.52
CA LYS A 150 11.60 8.58 -1.11
C LYS A 150 10.52 9.53 -0.64
N LYS A 151 10.27 10.61 -1.39
CA LYS A 151 9.26 11.60 -1.06
C LYS A 151 7.86 10.97 -0.96
N GLU A 152 7.46 10.20 -1.96
CA GLU A 152 6.14 9.54 -1.98
C GLU A 152 5.97 8.56 -0.81
N VAL A 153 7.00 7.75 -0.51
CA VAL A 153 6.96 6.82 0.61
C VAL A 153 6.98 7.56 1.96
N TYR A 154 7.79 8.61 2.10
CA TYR A 154 7.86 9.39 3.35
C TYR A 154 6.54 10.11 3.62
N GLU A 155 5.92 10.69 2.59
CA GLU A 155 4.60 11.30 2.67
C GLU A 155 3.55 10.28 3.13
N TYR A 156 3.53 9.09 2.53
CA TYR A 156 2.61 8.03 2.93
C TYR A 156 2.75 7.64 4.41
N TRP A 157 3.99 7.51 4.89
CA TRP A 157 4.27 7.07 6.27
C TRP A 157 4.28 8.21 7.30
N GLY A 158 4.17 9.47 6.87
CA GLY A 158 4.26 10.65 7.74
C GLY A 158 5.67 10.86 8.30
N ILE A 159 6.71 10.51 7.53
CA ILE A 159 8.10 10.68 7.91
C ILE A 159 8.54 12.10 7.54
N SER A 160 8.99 12.88 8.52
CA SER A 160 9.64 14.18 8.26
C SER A 160 11.03 13.98 7.64
N GLU A 161 11.34 14.78 6.62
CA GLU A 161 12.68 14.87 6.02
C GLU A 161 13.72 15.47 6.97
#